data_AF-A0A7C6N706-F1
#
_entry.id   AF-A0A7C6N706-F1
#
_cell.length_a   1.000
_cell.length_b   1.000
_cell.length_c   1.000
_cell.angle_alpha   90.00
_cell.angle_beta   90.00
_cell.angle_gamma   90.00
#
_symmetry.space_group_name_H-M   'P 1'
#
loop_
_entity.id
_entity.type
_entity.pdbx_description
1 polymer ?
#
loop_
_entity_poly.entity_id
_entity_poly.type
_entity_poly.pdbx_seq_one_letter_code
_entity_poly.pdbx_strand_id
1 'polypeptide(L)'
;FAKPERAFMQIAAGDADQIYGDSYQVKGKAVEGIGNNVTLEFAGMNFGPGGAGRLVVYGRTPLEKNTIHLLFRGEEGESRQIIEFPHTEEYEERLFTLERITGEQKVSFVFLPGSNFDFGWFRFER
;
A
#
# COMPACT_ATOMS: atom_id res chain seq x y z
N PHE A 1 -3.60 13.89 24.72
CA PHE A 1 -2.85 13.72 23.47
C PHE A 1 -3.36 12.48 22.76
N ALA A 2 -4.15 12.65 21.69
CA ALA A 2 -4.52 11.52 20.85
C ALA A 2 -3.27 11.08 20.09
N LYS A 3 -2.86 9.82 20.25
CA LYS A 3 -1.76 9.26 19.44
C LYS A 3 -2.17 9.40 17.97
N PRO A 4 -1.29 9.89 17.08
CA PRO A 4 -1.59 9.87 15.66
C PRO A 4 -1.86 8.43 15.25
N GLU A 5 -3.03 8.20 14.65
CA GLU A 5 -3.45 6.88 14.19
C GLU A 5 -2.48 6.44 13.07
N ARG A 6 -1.80 5.29 13.25
CA ARG A 6 -0.77 4.78 12.32
C ARG A 6 -1.22 4.82 10.87
N ALA A 7 -2.50 4.53 10.62
CA ALA A 7 -3.08 4.49 9.28
C ALA A 7 -2.99 5.82 8.50
N PHE A 8 -3.07 6.97 9.18
CA PHE A 8 -3.02 8.29 8.53
C PHE A 8 -1.60 8.90 8.54
N MET A 9 -0.61 8.18 9.05
CA MET A 9 0.79 8.57 8.94
C MET A 9 1.38 8.10 7.62
N GLN A 10 2.45 8.76 7.19
CA GLN A 10 3.27 8.26 6.11
C GLN A 10 4.01 7.01 6.58
N ILE A 11 3.71 5.87 5.95
CA ILE A 11 4.30 4.57 6.25
C ILE A 11 5.23 4.20 5.11
N ALA A 12 6.48 3.94 5.44
CA ALA A 12 7.46 3.52 4.46
C ALA A 12 7.20 2.07 4.02
N ALA A 13 7.39 1.77 2.73
CA ALA A 13 7.19 0.41 2.24
C ALA A 13 8.17 -0.57 2.90
N GLY A 14 9.38 -0.11 3.22
CA GLY A 14 10.39 -0.90 3.93
C GLY A 14 10.05 -1.18 5.40
N ASP A 15 9.09 -0.45 5.98
CA ASP A 15 8.58 -0.68 7.34
C ASP A 15 7.40 -1.70 7.35
N ALA A 16 7.27 -2.50 6.30
CA ALA A 16 6.28 -3.57 6.23
C ALA A 16 6.50 -4.58 7.36
N ASP A 17 5.41 -5.01 8.00
CA ASP A 17 5.46 -6.00 9.06
C ASP A 17 5.89 -7.37 8.50
N GLN A 18 5.42 -7.71 7.29
CA GLN A 18 5.86 -8.89 6.54
C GLN A 18 5.93 -8.59 5.03
N ILE A 19 6.92 -9.16 4.35
CA ILE A 19 7.03 -9.12 2.89
C ILE A 19 7.23 -10.53 2.38
N TYR A 20 6.39 -10.94 1.43
CA TYR A 20 6.47 -12.23 0.75
C TYR A 20 6.62 -12.02 -0.74
N GLY A 21 7.24 -12.95 -1.44
CA GLY A 21 7.32 -12.94 -2.90
C GLY A 21 8.68 -13.35 -3.42
N ASP A 22 8.78 -13.49 -4.74
CA ASP A 22 9.95 -14.07 -5.39
C ASP A 22 10.96 -13.00 -5.83
N SER A 23 10.51 -11.77 -6.09
CA SER A 23 11.36 -10.70 -6.62
C SER A 23 11.04 -9.36 -5.97
N TYR A 24 11.84 -8.96 -4.98
CA TYR A 24 11.82 -7.63 -4.39
C TYR A 24 13.18 -7.32 -3.73
N GLN A 25 13.49 -6.04 -3.54
CA GLN A 25 14.68 -5.58 -2.84
C GLN A 25 14.32 -4.49 -1.83
N VAL A 26 14.46 -4.77 -0.54
CA VAL A 26 14.28 -3.75 0.51
C VAL A 26 15.52 -2.84 0.52
N LYS A 27 15.31 -1.55 0.25
CA LYS A 27 16.35 -0.51 0.30
C LYS A 27 16.01 0.52 1.36
N GLY A 28 16.37 0.19 2.60
CA GLY A 28 16.10 1.04 3.77
C GLY A 28 14.60 1.23 3.96
N LYS A 29 14.10 2.41 3.63
CA LYS A 29 12.68 2.78 3.77
C LYS A 29 11.81 2.43 2.55
N ALA A 30 12.43 2.12 1.41
CA ALA A 30 11.72 1.75 0.18
C ALA A 30 11.87 0.25 -0.13
N VAL A 31 10.98 -0.28 -0.96
CA VAL A 31 11.08 -1.63 -1.54
C VAL A 31 11.06 -1.48 -3.05
N GLU A 32 12.18 -1.81 -3.69
CA GLU A 32 12.40 -1.64 -5.12
C GLU A 32 12.36 -2.99 -5.85
N GLY A 33 12.13 -2.94 -7.16
CA GLY A 33 12.10 -4.12 -8.02
C GLY A 33 11.00 -5.11 -7.64
N ILE A 34 9.86 -4.61 -7.15
CA ILE A 34 8.70 -5.43 -6.80
C ILE A 34 8.16 -6.05 -8.09
N GLY A 35 8.43 -7.33 -8.24
CA GLY A 35 8.17 -8.10 -9.43
C GLY A 35 7.01 -9.08 -9.24
N ASN A 36 7.30 -10.34 -9.52
CA ASN A 36 6.29 -11.38 -9.53
C ASN A 36 5.83 -11.78 -8.12
N ASN A 37 4.51 -11.73 -7.92
CA ASN A 37 3.79 -12.33 -6.79
C ASN A 37 4.28 -11.84 -5.41
N VAL A 38 4.52 -10.54 -5.29
CA VAL A 38 4.98 -9.93 -4.04
C VAL A 38 3.81 -9.41 -3.23
N THR A 39 3.84 -9.64 -1.92
CA THR A 39 2.86 -9.11 -0.97
C THR A 39 3.57 -8.38 0.17
N LEU A 40 3.22 -7.12 0.41
CA LEU A 40 3.66 -6.36 1.57
C LEU A 40 2.49 -6.23 2.54
N GLU A 41 2.65 -6.73 3.76
CA GLU A 41 1.63 -6.69 4.80
C GLU A 41 1.95 -5.66 5.89
N PHE A 42 0.93 -4.90 6.26
CA PHE A 42 0.98 -3.89 7.31
C PHE A 42 -0.18 -4.11 8.28
N ALA A 43 0.12 -4.47 9.53
CA ALA A 43 -0.86 -4.77 10.56
C ALA A 43 -1.14 -3.57 11.48
N GLY A 44 -2.27 -3.61 12.20
CA GLY A 44 -2.62 -2.59 13.18
C GLY A 44 -2.89 -1.20 12.57
N MET A 45 -3.49 -1.17 11.37
CA MET A 45 -3.95 0.09 10.76
C MET A 45 -5.30 0.45 11.34
N ASN A 46 -5.32 1.34 12.32
CA ASN A 46 -6.55 1.86 12.89
C ASN A 46 -7.03 3.08 12.09
N PHE A 47 -8.12 2.91 11.35
CA PHE A 47 -8.81 3.95 10.58
C PHE A 47 -9.91 4.66 11.39
N GLY A 48 -10.23 4.14 12.58
CA GLY A 48 -11.27 4.65 13.46
C GLY A 48 -12.67 4.62 12.83
N PRO A 49 -13.66 5.27 13.48
CA PRO A 49 -15.02 5.39 12.95
C PRO A 49 -15.11 6.40 11.78
N GLY A 50 -14.13 7.31 11.68
CA GLY A 50 -14.01 8.24 10.56
C GLY A 50 -13.68 7.52 9.26
N GLY A 51 -12.90 6.45 9.32
CA GLY A 51 -12.47 5.70 8.15
C GLY A 51 -11.53 6.46 7.22
N ALA A 52 -11.02 5.77 6.20
CA ALA A 52 -10.26 6.34 5.11
C ALA A 52 -10.97 6.06 3.77
N GLY A 53 -11.07 7.07 2.92
CA GLY A 53 -11.63 6.97 1.56
C GLY A 53 -10.61 7.24 0.46
N ARG A 54 -9.35 7.49 0.83
CA ARG A 54 -8.28 7.83 -0.11
C ARG A 54 -6.96 7.21 0.32
N LEU A 55 -6.11 6.96 -0.66
CA LEU A 55 -4.77 6.44 -0.47
C LEU A 55 -3.80 7.20 -1.38
N VAL A 56 -2.77 7.75 -0.77
CA VAL A 56 -1.61 8.31 -1.45
C VAL A 56 -0.54 7.22 -1.50
N VAL A 57 -0.04 6.93 -2.69
CA VAL A 57 1.08 6.02 -2.90
C VAL A 57 2.21 6.82 -3.54
N TYR A 58 3.40 6.71 -2.96
CA TYR A 58 4.63 7.25 -3.52
C TYR A 58 5.50 6.12 -4.02
N GLY A 59 5.74 6.11 -5.32
CA GLY A 59 6.46 5.05 -5.99
C GLY A 59 6.69 5.38 -7.45
N ARG A 60 7.25 4.41 -8.17
CA ARG A 60 7.38 4.50 -9.63
C ARG A 60 7.22 3.16 -10.30
N THR A 61 6.91 3.19 -11.59
CA THR A 61 6.87 1.99 -12.43
C THR A 61 7.32 2.29 -13.85
N PRO A 62 8.26 1.50 -14.41
CA PRO A 62 8.62 1.60 -15.81
C PRO A 62 7.54 1.04 -16.75
N LEU A 63 6.51 0.36 -16.24
CA LEU A 63 5.40 -0.16 -17.03
C LEU A 63 4.42 0.96 -17.37
N GLU A 64 3.61 0.78 -18.42
CA GLU A 64 2.53 1.73 -18.77
C GLU A 64 1.56 1.94 -17.60
N LYS A 65 1.28 0.87 -16.85
CA LYS A 65 0.53 0.88 -15.60
C LYS A 65 0.89 -0.34 -14.76
N ASN A 66 0.83 -0.20 -13.45
CA ASN A 66 1.01 -1.26 -12.48
C ASN A 66 -0.25 -1.42 -11.62
N THR A 67 -0.86 -2.60 -11.67
CA THR A 67 -2.06 -2.92 -10.88
C THR A 67 -1.65 -3.40 -9.49
N ILE A 68 -2.17 -2.75 -8.45
CA ILE A 68 -1.91 -3.09 -7.05
C ILE A 68 -3.21 -3.52 -6.41
N HIS A 69 -3.25 -4.74 -5.88
CA HIS A 69 -4.41 -5.23 -5.13
C HIS A 69 -4.22 -4.93 -3.65
N LEU A 70 -5.16 -4.19 -3.08
CA LEU A 70 -5.22 -3.87 -1.66
C LEU A 70 -6.17 -4.86 -0.99
N LEU A 71 -5.65 -5.66 -0.08
CA LEU A 71 -6.45 -6.54 0.77
C LEU A 71 -6.54 -5.92 2.15
N PHE A 72 -7.76 -5.67 2.60
CA PHE A 72 -8.08 -5.19 3.94
C PHE A 72 -8.68 -6.36 4.71
N ARG A 73 -8.16 -6.63 5.91
CA ARG A 73 -8.69 -7.67 6.81
C ARG A 73 -8.91 -7.09 8.19
N GLY A 74 -10.15 -7.05 8.63
CA GLY A 74 -10.56 -6.53 9.93
C GLY A 74 -11.53 -7.48 10.61
N GLU A 75 -12.11 -7.03 11.72
CA GLU A 75 -13.09 -7.82 12.49
C GLU A 75 -14.38 -8.10 11.70
N GLU A 76 -14.79 -7.17 10.84
CA GLU A 76 -16.03 -7.29 10.03
C GLU A 76 -15.86 -8.18 8.78
N GLY A 77 -14.62 -8.61 8.47
CA GLY A 77 -14.32 -9.47 7.33
C GLY A 77 -13.13 -9.00 6.50
N GLU A 78 -13.00 -9.56 5.28
CA GLU A 78 -12.02 -9.10 4.31
C GLU A 78 -12.67 -8.27 3.19
N SER A 79 -11.99 -7.22 2.76
CA SER A 79 -12.34 -6.41 1.60
C SER A 79 -11.16 -6.33 0.65
N ARG A 80 -11.43 -6.32 -0.65
CA ARG A 80 -10.42 -6.23 -1.69
C ARG A 80 -10.71 -5.04 -2.58
N GLN A 81 -9.71 -4.18 -2.73
CA GLN A 81 -9.75 -3.05 -3.65
C GLN A 81 -8.55 -3.14 -4.61
N ILE A 82 -8.64 -2.40 -5.72
CA ILE A 82 -7.63 -2.42 -6.78
C ILE A 82 -7.36 -0.98 -7.17
N ILE A 83 -6.07 -0.64 -7.24
CA ILE A 83 -5.62 0.65 -7.76
C ILE A 83 -4.69 0.41 -8.95
N GLU A 84 -4.74 1.30 -9.95
CA GLU A 84 -3.86 1.25 -11.12
C GLU A 84 -2.89 2.42 -11.06
N PHE A 85 -1.63 2.15 -10.75
CA PHE A 85 -0.60 3.17 -10.70
C PHE A 85 -0.04 3.42 -12.11
N PRO A 86 -0.14 4.65 -12.66
CA PRO A 86 0.31 4.94 -14.02
C PRO A 86 1.83 4.96 -14.15
N HIS A 87 2.33 4.82 -15.38
CA HIS A 87 3.75 4.97 -15.70
C HIS A 87 4.36 6.24 -15.12
N THR A 88 5.54 6.09 -14.52
CA THR A 88 6.34 7.20 -13.95
C THR A 88 7.82 6.81 -14.00
N GLU A 89 8.66 7.67 -14.58
CA GLU A 89 10.12 7.43 -14.65
C GLU A 89 10.80 7.70 -13.30
N GLU A 90 10.30 8.69 -12.57
CA GLU A 90 10.77 9.09 -11.24
C GLU A 90 9.73 8.74 -10.18
N TYR A 91 10.14 8.75 -8.91
CA TYR A 91 9.21 8.54 -7.81
C TYR A 91 8.24 9.70 -7.70
N GLU A 92 6.96 9.40 -7.88
CA GLU A 92 5.88 10.38 -7.80
C GLU A 92 4.81 9.93 -6.81
N GLU A 93 4.13 10.90 -6.22
CA GLU A 93 2.93 10.66 -5.43
C GLU A 93 1.70 10.58 -6.33
N ARG A 94 0.89 9.53 -6.13
CA ARG A 94 -0.39 9.35 -6.81
C ARG A 94 -1.48 9.13 -5.78
N LEU A 95 -2.56 9.89 -5.93
CA LEU A 95 -3.75 9.81 -5.08
C LEU A 95 -4.77 8.87 -5.74
N PHE A 96 -5.27 7.92 -4.97
CA PHE A 96 -6.31 6.98 -5.37
C PHE A 96 -7.50 7.10 -4.43
N THR A 97 -8.71 7.06 -5.01
CA THR A 97 -9.94 6.96 -4.25
C THR A 97 -10.20 5.50 -3.90
N LEU A 98 -10.52 5.24 -2.65
CA LEU A 98 -10.85 3.91 -2.13
C LEU A 98 -12.29 3.87 -1.63
N GLU A 99 -12.87 2.69 -1.61
CA GLU A 99 -14.06 2.45 -0.79
C GLU A 99 -13.70 2.65 0.68
N ARG A 100 -14.64 3.23 1.42
CA ARG A 100 -14.39 3.67 2.80
C ARG A 100 -14.06 2.47 3.69
N ILE A 101 -12.87 2.49 4.28
CA ILE A 101 -12.40 1.46 5.23
C ILE A 101 -12.43 2.04 6.64
N THR A 102 -13.02 1.31 7.59
CA THR A 102 -13.18 1.73 8.98
C THR A 102 -12.60 0.70 9.96
N GLY A 103 -12.39 1.14 11.20
CA GLY A 103 -11.92 0.27 12.29
C GLY A 103 -10.44 -0.11 12.17
N GLU A 104 -10.05 -1.15 12.91
CA GLU A 104 -8.69 -1.70 12.83
C GLU A 104 -8.60 -2.78 11.76
N GLN A 105 -7.61 -2.64 10.88
CA GLN A 105 -7.45 -3.47 9.70
C GLN A 105 -5.98 -3.84 9.51
N LYS A 106 -5.75 -5.03 8.95
CA LYS A 106 -4.51 -5.39 8.29
C LYS A 106 -4.61 -5.05 6.82
N VAL A 107 -3.63 -4.31 6.30
CA VAL A 107 -3.55 -3.90 4.89
C VAL A 107 -2.45 -4.69 4.21
N SER A 108 -2.77 -5.40 3.13
CA SER A 108 -1.80 -6.12 2.33
C SER A 108 -1.80 -5.61 0.89
N PHE A 109 -0.64 -5.15 0.41
CA PHE A 109 -0.43 -4.72 -0.97
C PHE A 109 0.10 -5.91 -1.77
N VAL A 110 -0.70 -6.42 -2.70
CA VAL A 110 -0.38 -7.58 -3.52
C VAL A 110 -0.11 -7.15 -4.96
N PHE A 111 1.09 -7.50 -5.42
CA PHE A 111 1.61 -7.26 -6.76
C PHE A 111 1.63 -8.59 -7.52
N LEU A 112 0.78 -8.69 -8.54
CA LEU A 112 0.64 -9.90 -9.34
C LEU A 112 1.83 -10.09 -10.31
N PRO A 113 2.01 -11.31 -10.87
CA PRO A 113 3.02 -11.56 -11.90
C PRO A 113 2.96 -10.54 -13.06
N GLY A 114 4.12 -10.06 -13.50
CA GLY A 114 4.25 -9.01 -14.51
C GLY A 114 4.31 -7.59 -13.95
N SER A 115 4.20 -7.42 -12.63
CA SER A 115 4.43 -6.13 -11.98
C SER A 115 5.92 -5.74 -12.03
N ASN A 116 6.19 -4.44 -12.06
CA ASN A 116 7.52 -3.89 -11.83
C ASN A 116 7.32 -2.54 -11.17
N PHE A 117 7.42 -2.50 -9.85
CA PHE A 117 7.10 -1.33 -9.06
C PHE A 117 8.18 -1.06 -8.03
N ASP A 118 8.54 0.21 -7.90
CA ASP A 118 9.38 0.67 -6.81
C ASP A 118 8.49 1.41 -5.81
N PHE A 119 8.33 0.85 -4.62
CA PHE A 119 7.44 1.36 -3.59
C PHE A 119 8.24 2.13 -2.54
N GLY A 120 8.00 3.44 -2.42
CA GLY A 120 8.65 4.27 -1.40
C GLY A 120 7.84 4.32 -0.10
N TRP A 121 6.66 4.91 -0.14
CA TRP A 121 5.78 5.04 1.03
C TRP A 121 4.32 5.16 0.62
N PHE A 122 3.41 4.98 1.57
CA PHE A 122 1.99 5.25 1.38
C PHE A 122 1.41 5.99 2.58
N ARG A 123 0.26 6.62 2.38
CA ARG A 123 -0.51 7.29 3.43
C ARG A 123 -2.00 7.21 3.11
N PHE A 124 -2.82 6.79 4.07
CA PHE A 124 -4.26 6.89 3.91
C PHE A 124 -4.78 8.27 4.29
N GLU A 125 -5.87 8.69 3.67
CA GLU A 125 -6.54 9.96 3.92
C GLU A 125 -8.06 9.76 4.07
N ARG A 126 -8.69 10.70 4.78
CA ARG A 126 -10.13 10.69 5.08
C ARG A 126 -10.96 11.17 3.89
#